data_AF-A0A7K5EPZ7-F1
#
_entry.id   AF-A0A7K5EPZ7-F1
#
_cell.length_a   1.000
_cell.length_b   1.000
_cell.length_c   1.000
_cell.angle_alpha   90.00
_cell.angle_beta   90.00
_cell.angle_gamma   90.00
#
_symmetry.space_group_name_H-M   'P 1'
#
loop_
_entity.id
_entity.type
_entity.pdbx_description
1 polymer ?
#
loop_
_entity_poly.entity_id
_entity_poly.type
_entity_poly.pdbx_seq_one_letter_code
_entity_poly.pdbx_strand_id
1 'polypeptide(L)'
;CHHPPSVEFADIQSRREFLVGTTVTYSCRAGFSLIPGVSPTITCLQNFTWSSVPRLCQTVRCPKPVVERGRMTPQTFTFPFGLLLHFSCDEG
;
A
#
# COMPACT_ATOMS: atom_id res chain seq x y z
N CYS A 1 11.52 20.98 -10.08
CA CYS A 1 10.57 20.05 -10.71
C CYS A 1 9.16 20.57 -10.53
N HIS A 2 8.27 20.23 -11.47
CA HIS A 2 6.84 20.38 -11.27
C HIS A 2 6.32 19.36 -10.23
N HIS A 3 5.01 19.24 -10.14
CA HIS A 3 4.37 18.25 -9.28
C HIS A 3 4.88 16.82 -9.59
N PRO A 4 5.14 16.00 -8.56
CA PRO A 4 5.41 14.57 -8.71
C PRO A 4 4.34 13.85 -9.56
N PRO A 5 4.71 12.82 -10.32
CA PRO A 5 3.72 11.99 -11.01
C PRO A 5 2.79 11.30 -9.99
N SER A 6 1.53 11.07 -10.37
CA SER A 6 0.66 10.21 -9.57
C SER A 6 1.12 8.75 -9.69
N VAL A 7 1.12 8.04 -8.56
CA VAL A 7 1.44 6.61 -8.53
C VAL A 7 0.20 5.84 -8.10
N GLU A 8 -0.04 4.70 -8.74
CA GLU A 8 -1.20 3.86 -8.47
C GLU A 8 -1.21 3.42 -6.99
N PHE A 9 -2.35 3.64 -6.33
CA PHE A 9 -2.56 3.29 -4.92
C PHE A 9 -1.59 3.91 -3.92
N ALA A 10 -0.93 5.00 -4.28
CA ALA A 10 0.00 5.71 -3.40
C ALA A 10 -0.27 7.21 -3.39
N ASP A 11 -0.01 7.84 -2.26
CA ASP A 11 -0.12 9.28 -2.08
C ASP A 11 1.19 9.86 -1.55
N ILE A 12 1.42 11.14 -1.79
CA ILE A 12 2.57 11.88 -1.28
C ILE A 12 2.13 12.92 -0.27
N GLN A 13 3.03 13.33 0.62
CA GLN A 13 2.80 14.55 1.39
C GLN A 13 2.88 15.77 0.47
N SER A 14 1.85 16.61 0.54
CA SER A 14 1.77 17.82 -0.26
C SER A 14 2.90 18.78 0.12
N ARG A 15 3.70 19.17 -0.89
CA ARG A 15 4.74 20.20 -0.77
C ARG A 15 4.51 21.26 -1.84
N ARG A 16 4.79 22.51 -1.51
CA ARG A 16 4.59 23.65 -2.43
C ARG A 16 5.70 23.75 -3.47
N GLU A 17 6.92 23.34 -3.11
CA GLU A 17 8.11 23.50 -3.96
C GLU A 17 8.95 22.23 -3.96
N PHE A 18 9.50 21.92 -5.13
CA PHE A 18 10.38 20.77 -5.36
C PHE A 18 11.60 21.22 -6.17
N LEU A 19 12.66 21.64 -5.48
CA LEU A 19 13.92 22.02 -6.10
C LEU A 19 14.68 20.78 -6.59
N VAL A 20 15.65 20.96 -7.48
CA VAL A 20 16.57 19.88 -7.90
C VAL A 20 17.25 19.29 -6.66
N GLY A 21 17.32 17.96 -6.58
CA GLY A 21 17.79 17.21 -5.42
C GLY A 21 16.72 16.94 -4.36
N THR A 22 15.52 17.52 -4.46
CA THR A 22 14.43 17.21 -3.54
C THR A 22 13.99 15.76 -3.69
N THR A 23 13.89 15.06 -2.58
CA THR A 23 13.31 13.71 -2.49
C THR A 23 11.88 13.76 -1.98
N VAL A 24 11.01 12.94 -2.59
CA VAL A 24 9.61 12.77 -2.19
C VAL A 24 9.36 11.29 -1.97
N THR A 25 8.78 10.96 -0.82
CA THR A 25 8.45 9.58 -0.45
C THR A 25 6.94 9.38 -0.59
N TYR A 26 6.56 8.37 -1.37
CA TYR A 26 5.20 7.90 -1.50
C TYR A 26 4.81 7.00 -0.32
N SER A 27 3.56 7.07 0.07
CA SER A 27 2.94 6.19 1.05
C SER A 27 1.81 5.42 0.38
N CYS A 28 1.80 4.09 0.50
CA CYS A 28 0.70 3.29 -0.02
C CYS A 28 -0.60 3.62 0.73
N ARG A 29 -1.70 3.70 -0.01
CA ARG A 29 -3.05 3.87 0.54
C ARG A 29 -3.44 2.70 1.43
N ALA A 30 -4.43 2.93 2.29
CA ALA A 30 -5.02 1.86 3.10
C ALA A 30 -5.46 0.67 2.21
N GLY A 31 -5.08 -0.53 2.63
CA GLY A 31 -5.31 -1.77 1.87
C GLY A 31 -4.21 -2.14 0.87
N PHE A 32 -3.17 -1.32 0.74
CA PHE A 32 -1.99 -1.61 -0.07
C PHE A 32 -0.71 -1.55 0.77
N SER A 33 0.31 -2.28 0.35
CA SER A 33 1.62 -2.36 0.99
C SER A 33 2.72 -2.14 -0.03
N LEU A 34 3.87 -1.65 0.43
CA LEU A 34 5.04 -1.49 -0.42
C LEU A 34 5.52 -2.85 -0.92
N ILE A 35 5.81 -2.94 -2.22
CA ILE A 35 6.39 -4.14 -2.81
C ILE A 35 7.81 -4.33 -2.25
N PRO A 36 8.16 -5.52 -1.73
CA PRO A 36 9.48 -5.78 -1.19
C PRO A 36 10.58 -5.49 -2.21
N GLY A 37 11.62 -4.75 -1.78
CA GLY A 37 12.76 -4.38 -2.63
C GLY A 37 12.54 -3.16 -3.53
N VAL A 38 11.38 -2.51 -3.49
CA VAL A 38 11.10 -1.29 -4.25
C VAL A 38 11.27 -0.05 -3.36
N SER A 39 11.96 0.97 -3.87
CA SER A 39 12.07 2.27 -3.19
C SER A 39 10.80 3.10 -3.40
N PRO A 40 10.13 3.58 -2.34
CA PRO A 40 8.98 4.48 -2.45
C PRO A 40 9.40 5.93 -2.69
N THR A 41 10.68 6.22 -2.91
CA THR A 41 11.20 7.59 -2.98
C THR A 41 11.63 7.95 -4.39
N ILE A 42 11.24 9.13 -4.84
CA ILE A 42 11.76 9.77 -6.05
C ILE A 42 12.58 11.00 -5.76
N THR A 43 13.47 11.31 -6.69
CA THR A 43 14.32 12.48 -6.63
C THR A 43 14.07 13.38 -7.84
N CYS A 44 14.00 14.69 -7.61
CA CYS A 44 14.02 15.68 -8.67
C CYS A 44 15.44 15.76 -9.25
N LEU A 45 15.60 15.32 -10.50
CA LEU A 45 16.88 15.30 -11.21
C LEU A 45 17.25 16.68 -11.75
N GLN A 46 18.52 16.86 -12.15
CA GLN A 46 19.05 18.13 -12.67
C GLN A 46 18.37 18.61 -13.97
N ASN A 47 17.83 17.67 -14.74
CA ASN A 47 17.03 17.96 -15.95
C ASN A 47 15.57 18.35 -15.63
N PHE A 48 15.26 18.67 -14.37
CA PHE A 48 13.93 19.02 -13.88
C PHE A 48 12.86 17.92 -14.03
N THR A 49 13.26 16.67 -14.27
CA THR A 49 12.36 15.51 -14.26
C THR A 49 12.47 14.70 -12.97
N TRP A 50 11.41 13.99 -12.61
CA TRP A 50 11.45 13.03 -11.51
C TRP A 50 12.15 11.74 -11.94
N SER A 51 12.87 11.09 -11.01
CA SER A 51 13.37 9.72 -11.21
C SER A 51 12.21 8.76 -11.49
N SER A 52 12.47 7.67 -12.21
CA SER A 52 11.43 6.71 -12.56
C SER A 52 10.85 6.01 -11.33
N VAL A 53 9.55 5.71 -11.41
CA VAL A 53 8.82 4.96 -10.38
C VAL A 53 8.03 3.86 -11.05
N PRO A 54 8.34 2.58 -10.75
CA PRO A 54 7.51 1.48 -11.19
C PRO A 54 6.26 1.34 -10.31
N ARG A 55 5.56 0.22 -10.41
CA ARG A 55 4.54 -0.16 -9.44
C ARG A 55 5.18 -0.24 -8.05
N LEU A 56 4.73 0.59 -7.11
CA LEU A 56 5.23 0.64 -5.73
C LEU A 56 4.40 -0.21 -4.78
N CYS A 57 3.09 -0.19 -4.97
CA CYS A 57 2.12 -0.68 -4.00
C CYS A 57 1.40 -1.91 -4.55
N GLN A 58 1.27 -2.93 -3.71
CA GLN A 58 0.51 -4.15 -3.97
C GLN A 58 -0.62 -4.31 -2.96
N THR A 59 -1.70 -4.97 -3.38
CA THR A 59 -2.85 -5.25 -2.50
C THR A 59 -2.43 -6.08 -1.30
N VAL A 60 -2.82 -5.66 -0.10
CA VAL A 60 -2.64 -6.46 1.12
C VAL A 60 -3.65 -7.61 1.12
N ARG A 61 -3.18 -8.80 1.48
CA ARG A 61 -4.04 -9.94 1.79
C ARG A 61 -3.73 -10.42 3.20
N CYS A 62 -4.75 -10.47 4.05
CA CYS A 62 -4.63 -10.98 5.41
C CYS A 62 -4.65 -12.51 5.38
N PRO A 63 -3.78 -13.19 6.14
CA PRO A 63 -3.85 -14.63 6.29
C PRO A 63 -5.14 -15.03 7.01
N LYS A 64 -5.58 -16.27 6.77
CA LYS A 64 -6.69 -16.85 7.51
C LYS A 64 -6.42 -16.85 9.02
N PRO A 65 -7.30 -16.25 9.86
CA PRO A 65 -7.20 -16.36 11.31
C PRO A 65 -7.35 -17.80 11.78
N VAL A 66 -6.69 -18.14 12.89
CA VAL A 66 -6.89 -19.42 13.58
C VAL A 66 -8.09 -19.25 14.53
N VAL A 67 -9.10 -20.09 14.37
CA VAL A 67 -10.32 -20.09 15.20
C VAL A 67 -10.43 -21.47 15.84
N GLU A 68 -10.23 -21.54 17.16
CA GLU A 68 -10.40 -22.77 17.92
C GLU A 68 -11.84 -22.89 18.40
N ARG A 69 -12.47 -24.07 18.20
CA ARG A 69 -13.84 -24.38 18.66
C ARG A 69 -14.92 -23.39 18.17
N GLY A 70 -14.80 -23.00 16.90
CA GLY A 70 -15.75 -22.12 16.24
C GLY A 70 -15.59 -22.15 14.73
N ARG A 71 -16.49 -21.44 14.05
CA ARG A 71 -16.54 -21.32 12.59
C ARG A 71 -16.42 -19.86 12.20
N MET A 72 -15.72 -19.62 11.09
CA MET A 72 -15.66 -18.31 10.44
C MET A 72 -16.31 -18.38 9.06
N THR A 73 -16.97 -17.31 8.64
CA THR A 73 -17.53 -17.17 7.28
C THR A 73 -17.13 -15.81 6.68
N PRO A 74 -16.67 -15.77 5.40
CA PRO A 74 -16.44 -16.91 4.51
C PRO A 74 -15.16 -17.71 4.85
N GLN A 75 -15.13 -18.99 4.48
CA GLN A 75 -13.96 -19.85 4.68
C GLN A 75 -13.00 -19.75 3.48
N THR A 76 -12.06 -18.82 3.51
CA THR A 76 -11.00 -18.70 2.50
C THR A 76 -9.61 -18.71 3.13
N PHE A 77 -8.57 -18.91 2.32
CA PHE A 77 -7.17 -18.95 2.78
C PHE A 77 -6.56 -17.55 2.98
N THR A 78 -7.04 -16.56 2.23
CA THR A 78 -6.64 -15.15 2.36
C THR A 78 -7.83 -14.23 2.19
N PHE A 79 -7.75 -13.06 2.82
CA PHE A 79 -8.81 -12.07 2.82
C PHE A 79 -8.29 -10.72 2.30
N PRO A 80 -9.02 -10.05 1.39
CA PRO A 80 -8.67 -8.69 0.99
C PRO A 80 -8.90 -7.73 2.16
N PHE A 81 -8.16 -6.63 2.15
CA PHE A 81 -8.36 -5.55 3.10
C PHE A 81 -9.81 -5.02 3.05
N GLY A 82 -10.38 -4.72 4.22
CA GLY A 82 -11.75 -4.22 4.37
C GLY A 82 -12.84 -5.29 4.34
N LEU A 83 -12.51 -6.58 4.18
CA LEU A 83 -13.49 -7.65 4.27
C LEU A 83 -13.89 -7.90 5.74
N LEU A 84 -15.21 -7.98 5.96
CA LEU A 84 -15.78 -8.37 7.25
C LEU A 84 -15.85 -9.91 7.37
N LEU A 85 -15.38 -10.45 8.49
CA LEU A 85 -15.52 -11.87 8.84
C LEU A 85 -16.56 -12.02 9.95
N HIS A 86 -17.42 -13.02 9.81
CA HIS A 86 -18.34 -13.42 10.88
C HIS A 86 -17.81 -14.67 11.58
N PHE A 87 -17.81 -14.66 12.91
CA PHE A 87 -17.38 -15.78 13.73
C PHE A 87 -18.56 -16.30 14.55
N SER A 88 -18.70 -17.62 14.61
CA SER A 88 -19.68 -18.32 15.44
C SER A 88 -18.98 -19.39 16.27
N CYS A 89 -19.41 -19.61 17.50
CA CYS A 89 -18.91 -20.70 18.33
C CYS A 89 -19.62 -22.02 17.96
N ASP A 90 -18.96 -23.15 18.19
CA ASP A 90 -19.65 -24.43 18.15
C ASP A 90 -20.59 -24.55 19.38
N GLU A 91 -21.74 -25.21 19.22
CA GLU A 91 -22.63 -25.47 20.36
C GLU A 91 -21.96 -26.42 21.37
N GLY A 92 -22.17 -26.12 22.66
CA GLY A 92 -21.59 -26.84 23.80
C GLY A 92 -22.55 -27.80 24.46
#